data_AF-A0A4V1S8R7-F1
#
_entry.id   AF-A0A4V1S8R7-F1
#
_cell.length_a   1.000
_cell.length_b   1.000
_cell.length_c   1.000
_cell.angle_alpha   90.00
_cell.angle_beta   90.00
_cell.angle_gamma   90.00
#
_symmetry.space_group_name_H-M   'P 1'
#
loop_
_entity.id
_entity.type
_entity.pdbx_description
1 polymer ?
#
loop_
_entity_poly.entity_id
_entity_poly.type
_entity_poly.pdbx_seq_one_letter_code
_entity_poly.pdbx_strand_id
1 'polypeptide(L)'
;MSKDIHQSRRHFLKLCSLAGLGVAAPVCLPAPARAASDDPYEGPFYVVLNASGGWDTTCLMDPKGTGGINALYREDDILTRGAHRFAPTKAHIQGGMSNEEFYTEYGGE
;
A
#
# COMPACT_ATOMS: atom_id res chain seq x y z
N MET A 1 -17.22 42.27 -54.18
CA MET A 1 -15.96 41.55 -54.46
C MET A 1 -15.08 41.35 -53.21
N SER A 2 -14.68 42.38 -52.45
CA SER A 2 -13.79 42.20 -51.27
C SER A 2 -14.50 41.65 -50.01
N LYS A 3 -15.76 42.05 -49.76
CA LYS A 3 -16.56 41.57 -48.60
C LYS A 3 -16.93 40.08 -48.71
N ASP A 4 -17.19 39.59 -49.92
CA ASP A 4 -17.63 38.22 -50.19
C ASP A 4 -16.51 37.20 -49.90
N ILE A 5 -15.26 37.55 -50.22
CA ILE A 5 -14.06 36.75 -49.94
C ILE A 5 -13.80 36.67 -48.42
N HIS A 6 -14.14 37.72 -47.67
CA HIS A 6 -13.96 37.73 -46.22
C HIS A 6 -15.01 36.85 -45.50
N GLN A 7 -16.24 36.79 -46.03
CA GLN A 7 -17.28 35.88 -45.56
C GLN A 7 -16.95 34.41 -45.88
N SER A 8 -16.42 34.10 -47.06
CA SER A 8 -16.06 32.72 -47.45
C SER A 8 -14.90 32.15 -46.63
N ARG A 9 -13.85 32.94 -46.37
CA ARG A 9 -12.73 32.55 -45.48
C ARG A 9 -13.20 32.28 -44.06
N ARG A 10 -14.09 33.11 -43.53
CA ARG A 10 -14.68 32.92 -42.18
C ARG A 10 -15.55 31.66 -42.12
N HIS A 11 -16.33 31.38 -43.15
CA HIS A 11 -17.14 30.17 -43.22
C HIS A 11 -16.28 28.90 -43.27
N PHE A 12 -15.22 28.93 -44.07
CA PHE A 12 -14.25 27.85 -44.14
C PHE A 12 -13.61 27.54 -42.79
N LEU A 13 -13.13 28.57 -42.08
CA LEU A 13 -12.55 28.39 -40.74
C LEU A 13 -13.56 27.82 -39.74
N LYS A 14 -14.83 28.27 -39.77
CA LYS A 14 -15.89 27.71 -38.92
C LYS A 14 -16.12 26.23 -39.19
N LEU A 15 -16.16 25.82 -40.46
CA LEU A 15 -16.31 24.42 -40.86
C LEU A 15 -15.12 23.58 -40.41
N CYS A 16 -13.89 24.06 -40.58
CA CYS A 16 -12.69 23.37 -40.08
C CYS A 16 -12.70 23.24 -38.55
N SER A 17 -13.09 24.28 -37.81
CA SER A 17 -13.20 24.22 -36.35
C SER A 17 -14.28 23.24 -35.88
N LEU A 18 -15.43 23.19 -36.54
CA LEU A 18 -16.51 22.23 -36.24
C LEU A 18 -16.09 20.79 -36.55
N ALA A 19 -15.42 20.56 -37.69
CA ALA A 19 -14.88 19.25 -38.03
C ALA A 19 -13.82 18.78 -37.02
N GLY A 20 -12.93 19.68 -36.59
CA GLY A 20 -11.94 19.38 -35.54
C GLY A 20 -12.60 19.06 -34.19
N LEU A 21 -13.66 19.78 -33.82
CA LEU A 21 -14.43 19.48 -32.61
C LEU A 21 -15.09 18.10 -32.67
N GLY A 22 -15.60 17.68 -33.83
CA GLY A 22 -16.20 16.35 -34.01
C GLY A 22 -15.23 15.19 -33.83
N VAL A 23 -13.94 15.39 -34.13
CA VAL A 23 -12.89 14.37 -33.94
C VAL A 23 -12.32 14.39 -32.52
N ALA A 24 -12.22 15.57 -31.89
CA ALA A 24 -11.68 15.73 -30.55
C ALA A 24 -12.72 15.58 -29.44
N ALA A 25 -14.01 15.62 -29.76
CA ALA A 25 -15.07 15.40 -28.79
C ALA A 25 -15.02 13.93 -28.33
N PRO A 26 -15.06 13.68 -27.00
CA PRO A 26 -15.17 12.33 -26.48
C PRO A 26 -16.61 11.82 -26.75
N VAL A 27 -16.86 11.31 -27.95
CA VAL A 27 -18.17 10.76 -28.35
C VAL A 27 -18.45 9.44 -27.62
N CYS A 28 -17.40 8.72 -27.21
CA CYS A 28 -17.48 7.62 -26.26
C CYS A 28 -17.18 8.14 -24.86
N LEU A 29 -18.23 8.29 -24.05
CA LEU A 29 -18.05 8.31 -22.60
C LEU A 29 -17.45 6.96 -22.18
N PRO A 30 -16.39 6.92 -21.37
CA PRO A 30 -15.92 5.67 -20.80
C PRO A 30 -17.08 5.02 -20.03
N ALA A 31 -17.24 3.71 -20.17
CA ALA A 31 -18.21 2.97 -19.36
C ALA A 31 -17.94 3.29 -17.88
N PRO A 32 -18.99 3.57 -17.08
CA PRO A 32 -18.79 3.81 -15.66
C PRO A 32 -18.10 2.59 -15.06
N ALA A 33 -16.94 2.80 -14.43
CA ALA A 33 -16.27 1.76 -13.68
C ALA A 33 -17.25 1.26 -12.61
N ARG A 34 -17.69 0.00 -12.73
CA ARG A 34 -18.45 -0.66 -11.67
C ARG A 34 -17.44 -1.27 -10.72
N ALA A 35 -17.62 -1.02 -9.42
CA ALA A 35 -16.89 -1.80 -8.42
C ALA A 35 -17.18 -3.28 -8.66
N ALA A 36 -16.17 -4.13 -8.42
CA ALA A 36 -16.39 -5.56 -8.27
C ALA A 36 -17.46 -5.79 -7.18
N SER A 37 -18.20 -6.89 -7.26
CA SER A 37 -19.26 -7.21 -6.30
C SER A 37 -18.77 -7.05 -4.85
N ASP A 38 -19.67 -6.68 -3.93
CA ASP A 38 -19.40 -6.60 -2.48
C ASP A 38 -19.06 -7.97 -1.85
N ASP A 39 -18.84 -9.00 -2.66
CA ASP A 39 -18.48 -10.33 -2.21
C ASP A 39 -17.06 -10.29 -1.63
N PRO A 40 -16.86 -10.76 -0.38
CA PRO A 40 -15.53 -10.87 0.21
C PRO A 40 -14.59 -11.71 -0.65
N TYR A 41 -13.33 -11.30 -0.76
CA TYR A 41 -12.32 -12.09 -1.46
C TYR A 41 -12.03 -13.39 -0.69
N GLU A 42 -12.38 -14.54 -1.27
CA GLU A 42 -12.19 -15.87 -0.66
C GLU A 42 -10.79 -16.47 -0.89
N GLY A 43 -9.93 -15.81 -1.68
CA GLY A 43 -8.59 -16.29 -1.98
C GLY A 43 -7.54 -15.94 -0.91
N PRO A 44 -6.31 -16.46 -1.03
CA PRO A 44 -5.22 -16.15 -0.10
C PRO A 44 -4.79 -14.68 -0.22
N PHE A 45 -4.65 -14.00 0.92
CA PHE A 45 -4.13 -12.65 0.97
C PHE A 45 -2.60 -12.65 1.04
N TYR A 46 -1.96 -11.90 0.14
CA TYR A 46 -0.54 -11.58 0.26
C TYR A 46 -0.40 -10.20 0.90
N VAL A 47 -0.07 -10.17 2.19
CA VAL A 47 0.22 -8.93 2.91
C VAL A 47 1.73 -8.71 2.90
N VAL A 48 2.18 -7.65 2.22
CA VAL A 48 3.58 -7.25 2.22
C VAL A 48 3.75 -6.06 3.15
N LEU A 49 4.30 -6.32 4.33
CA LEU A 49 4.64 -5.30 5.31
C LEU A 49 6.06 -4.79 5.00
N ASN A 50 6.15 -3.66 4.31
CA ASN A 50 7.41 -2.97 4.09
C ASN A 50 7.66 -2.00 5.25
N ALA A 51 8.59 -2.35 6.12
CA ALA A 51 9.11 -1.44 7.13
C ALA A 51 10.34 -0.72 6.56
N SER A 52 10.08 0.35 5.78
CA SER A 52 11.06 1.13 5.02
C SER A 52 11.91 2.05 5.91
N GLY A 53 12.51 1.50 6.96
CA GLY A 53 13.41 2.19 7.89
C GLY A 53 14.51 1.24 8.41
N GLY A 54 15.49 1.78 9.12
CA GLY A 54 16.51 0.98 9.81
C GLY A 54 15.96 0.40 11.11
N TRP A 55 15.06 -0.58 11.01
CA TRP A 55 14.63 -1.35 12.17
C TRP A 55 15.45 -2.65 12.23
N ASP A 56 15.99 -2.94 13.40
CA ASP A 56 16.71 -4.18 13.62
C ASP A 56 15.69 -5.31 13.88
N THR A 57 15.62 -6.26 12.96
CA THR A 57 14.73 -7.44 13.06
C THR A 57 14.97 -8.25 14.32
N THR A 58 16.20 -8.20 14.86
CA THR A 58 16.54 -8.89 16.09
C THR A 58 15.82 -8.30 17.28
N CYS A 59 15.48 -7.01 17.28
CA CYS A 59 14.81 -6.37 18.41
C CYS A 59 13.35 -6.79 18.60
N LEU A 60 12.72 -7.44 17.61
CA LEU A 60 11.28 -7.72 17.66
C LEU A 60 10.90 -9.13 17.20
N MET A 61 11.31 -9.54 15.99
CA MET A 61 10.75 -10.71 15.31
C MET A 61 11.67 -11.93 15.32
N ASP A 62 12.98 -11.73 15.23
CA ASP A 62 13.95 -12.81 15.10
C ASP A 62 15.04 -12.68 16.16
N PRO A 63 14.74 -13.04 17.43
CA PRO A 63 15.63 -12.72 18.52
C PRO A 63 16.98 -13.43 18.39
N LYS A 64 18.06 -12.63 18.34
CA LYS A 64 19.43 -13.13 18.26
C LYS A 64 20.20 -12.75 19.52
N GLY A 65 20.71 -13.75 20.22
CA GLY A 65 21.52 -13.58 21.42
C GLY A 65 23.01 -13.37 21.16
N THR A 66 23.47 -13.59 19.92
CA THR A 66 24.89 -13.72 19.61
C THR A 66 25.63 -12.39 19.60
N GLY A 67 26.67 -12.27 20.44
CA GLY A 67 27.80 -11.36 20.22
C GLY A 67 27.53 -9.86 20.33
N GLY A 68 26.45 -9.43 21.00
CA GLY A 68 26.11 -8.02 21.14
C GLY A 68 25.51 -7.39 19.88
N ILE A 69 24.97 -8.22 18.98
CA ILE A 69 24.18 -7.74 17.82
C ILE A 69 22.97 -6.95 18.30
N ASN A 70 22.28 -7.44 19.34
CA ASN A 70 21.16 -6.75 19.95
C ASN A 70 21.61 -5.86 21.12
N ALA A 71 21.19 -4.60 21.11
CA ALA A 71 21.51 -3.62 22.16
C ALA A 71 20.46 -3.54 23.28
N LEU A 72 19.28 -4.17 23.11
CA LEU A 72 18.14 -4.07 24.02
C LEU A 72 18.10 -5.20 25.05
N TYR A 73 18.55 -6.40 24.68
CA TYR A 73 18.50 -7.57 25.55
C TYR A 73 19.62 -8.58 25.23
N ARG A 74 19.86 -9.53 26.14
CA ARG A 74 20.90 -10.57 26.03
C ARG A 74 20.28 -11.91 25.62
N GLU A 75 21.12 -12.87 25.24
CA GLU A 75 20.68 -14.22 24.87
C GLU A 75 19.81 -14.89 25.94
N ASP A 76 20.17 -14.72 27.20
CA ASP A 76 19.46 -15.30 28.35
C ASP A 76 18.09 -14.65 28.58
N ASP A 77 17.85 -13.48 28.02
CA ASP A 77 16.58 -12.75 28.12
C ASP A 77 15.57 -13.20 27.05
N ILE A 78 15.98 -14.00 26.06
CA ILE A 78 15.10 -14.48 24.98
C ILE A 78 14.08 -15.46 25.54
N LEU A 79 12.80 -15.15 25.30
CA LEU A 79 11.68 -15.94 25.82
C LEU A 79 11.23 -16.98 24.79
N THR A 80 10.57 -18.03 25.28
CA THR A 80 10.07 -19.14 24.46
C THR A 80 8.65 -19.52 24.86
N ARG A 81 7.80 -19.74 23.85
CA ARG A 81 6.44 -20.28 24.00
C ARG A 81 6.20 -21.29 22.89
N GLY A 82 5.85 -22.52 23.26
CA GLY A 82 5.71 -23.61 22.28
C GLY A 82 7.02 -23.82 21.52
N ALA A 83 6.95 -23.84 20.18
CA ALA A 83 8.11 -23.91 19.29
C ALA A 83 8.72 -22.53 18.97
N HIS A 84 8.15 -21.44 19.48
CA HIS A 84 8.50 -20.08 19.10
C HIS A 84 9.42 -19.43 20.13
N ARG A 85 10.57 -18.92 19.66
CA ARG A 85 11.45 -18.03 20.41
C ARG A 85 11.11 -16.59 20.04
N PHE A 86 10.99 -15.70 21.01
CA PHE A 86 10.61 -14.30 20.77
C PHE A 86 11.39 -13.31 21.63
N ALA A 87 11.52 -12.09 21.11
CA ALA A 87 12.22 -11.00 21.79
C ALA A 87 11.41 -10.48 22.99
N PRO A 88 12.03 -10.20 24.15
CA PRO A 88 11.35 -9.57 25.27
C PRO A 88 11.07 -8.09 24.94
N THR A 89 9.81 -7.70 24.83
CA THR A 89 9.44 -6.31 24.46
C THR A 89 8.67 -5.59 25.54
N LYS A 90 8.25 -6.28 26.61
CA LYS A 90 7.48 -5.69 27.71
C LYS A 90 8.16 -4.50 28.39
N ALA A 91 9.49 -4.50 28.48
CA ALA A 91 10.25 -3.38 29.06
C ALA A 91 10.36 -2.16 28.12
N HIS A 92 10.10 -2.32 26.83
CA HIS A 92 10.37 -1.34 25.78
C HIS A 92 9.11 -0.74 25.14
N ILE A 93 7.94 -1.33 25.40
CA ILE A 93 6.67 -0.90 24.82
C ILE A 93 6.15 0.37 25.49
N GLN A 94 5.73 1.35 24.69
CA GLN A 94 5.05 2.57 25.16
C GLN A 94 3.53 2.50 24.97
N GLY A 95 3.06 1.57 24.13
CA GLY A 95 1.64 1.30 23.87
C GLY A 95 1.48 0.14 22.88
N GLY A 96 0.29 -0.47 22.88
CA GLY A 96 0.03 -1.71 22.14
C GLY A 96 0.24 -2.96 23.01
N MET A 97 0.42 -4.11 22.34
CA MET A 97 0.61 -5.41 22.98
C MET A 97 2.09 -5.81 22.93
N SER A 98 2.62 -6.32 24.04
CA SER A 98 3.98 -6.88 24.10
C SER A 98 4.05 -8.27 23.46
N ASN A 99 5.25 -8.72 23.09
CA ASN A 99 5.44 -10.08 22.58
C ASN A 99 5.04 -11.12 23.65
N GLU A 100 5.35 -10.83 24.91
CA GLU A 100 4.97 -11.65 26.06
C GLU A 100 3.46 -11.86 26.13
N GLU A 101 2.67 -10.79 25.97
CA GLU A 101 1.21 -10.86 25.94
C GLU A 101 0.72 -11.60 24.69
N PHE A 102 1.25 -11.25 23.52
CA PHE A 102 0.89 -11.87 22.24
C PHE A 102 1.10 -13.39 22.24
N TYR A 103 2.30 -13.86 22.61
CA TYR A 103 2.59 -15.29 22.64
C TYR A 103 1.88 -16.00 23.80
N THR A 104 1.53 -15.29 24.88
CA THR A 104 0.67 -15.88 25.91
C THR A 104 -0.72 -16.20 25.36
N GLU A 105 -1.29 -15.28 24.57
CA GLU A 105 -2.63 -15.40 24.00
C GLU A 105 -2.68 -16.34 22.78
N TYR A 106 -1.73 -16.20 21.86
CA TYR A 106 -1.75 -16.86 20.54
C TYR A 106 -0.65 -17.91 20.32
N GLY A 107 0.36 -17.96 21.18
CA GLY A 107 1.54 -18.84 20.97
C GLY A 107 1.33 -20.31 21.29
N GLY A 108 0.07 -20.76 21.43
CA GLY A 108 -0.30 -22.15 21.68
C GLY A 108 -0.88 -22.88 20.47
N GLU A 109 -1.10 -22.18 19.36
CA GLU A 109 -1.47 -22.77 18.06
C GLU A 109 -0.28 -23.52 17.43
#